data_AF-A0A1F8TBL3-F1
#
_entry.id   AF-A0A1F8TBL3-F1
#
_cell.length_a   1.000
_cell.length_b   1.000
_cell.length_c   1.000
_cell.angle_alpha   90.00
_cell.angle_beta   90.00
_cell.angle_gamma   90.00
#
_symmetry.space_group_name_H-M   'P 1'
#
loop_
_entity.id
_entity.type
_entity.pdbx_description
1 polymer ?
#
loop_
_entity_poly.entity_id
_entity_poly.type
_entity_poly.pdbx_seq_one_letter_code
_entity_poly.pdbx_strand_id
1 'polypeptide(L)'
;MLVFVYNADSGLFNALGDIARRVFSPHAYPCNLCGLTYSIFGMRREWTQFLLTLYSPYEFLHRDEFEERYGIEGEPLPAIFVNDGEKLSVWITASEIDSCKNLDNLKRMIMDRLSIPAD
;
A
#
# COMPACT_ATOMS: atom_id res chain seq x y z
N MET A 1 4.00 -13.90 -2.46
CA MET A 1 4.36 -12.52 -2.85
C MET A 1 3.44 -11.54 -2.14
N LEU A 2 3.95 -10.42 -1.64
CA LEU A 2 3.14 -9.34 -1.07
C LEU A 2 2.74 -8.33 -2.16
N VAL A 3 1.47 -7.95 -2.20
CA VAL A 3 0.96 -6.95 -3.15
C VAL A 3 0.44 -5.77 -2.35
N PHE A 4 1.16 -4.65 -2.40
CA PHE A 4 0.77 -3.42 -1.73
C PHE A 4 -0.11 -2.59 -2.65
N VAL A 5 -1.38 -2.39 -2.29
CA VAL A 5 -2.34 -1.68 -3.12
C VAL A 5 -2.70 -0.34 -2.49
N TYR A 6 -2.37 0.74 -3.18
CA TYR A 6 -2.70 2.10 -2.78
C TYR A 6 -4.15 2.44 -3.16
N ASN A 7 -4.84 3.21 -2.31
CA ASN A 7 -6.15 3.78 -2.65
C ASN A 7 -6.00 5.09 -3.44
N ALA A 8 -5.35 5.01 -4.59
CA ALA A 8 -5.14 6.10 -5.52
C ALA A 8 -5.00 5.51 -6.92
N ASP A 9 -5.33 6.30 -7.96
CA ASP A 9 -5.14 5.90 -9.34
C ASP A 9 -3.74 6.28 -9.83
N SER A 10 -3.14 5.45 -10.69
CA SER A 10 -1.78 5.60 -11.22
C SER A 10 -1.54 6.97 -11.89
N GLY A 11 -2.53 7.48 -12.63
CA GLY A 11 -2.49 8.78 -13.27
C GLY A 11 -2.37 9.97 -12.30
N LEU A 12 -2.90 9.83 -11.08
CA LEU A 12 -2.79 10.86 -10.04
C LEU A 12 -1.41 10.86 -9.39
N PHE A 13 -0.78 9.68 -9.23
CA PHE A 13 0.56 9.57 -8.66
C PHE A 13 1.65 10.16 -9.56
N ASN A 14 1.51 9.99 -10.88
CA ASN A 14 2.41 10.64 -11.84
C ASN A 14 2.31 12.17 -11.79
N ALA A 15 1.16 12.72 -11.41
CA ALA A 15 0.95 14.17 -11.23
C ALA A 15 1.48 14.71 -9.88
N LEU A 16 1.76 13.86 -8.89
CA LEU A 16 2.31 14.28 -7.58
C LEU A 16 3.73 14.86 -7.68
N GLY A 17 4.48 14.52 -8.74
CA GLY A 17 5.79 15.12 -9.03
C GLY A 17 5.72 16.59 -9.43
N ASP A 18 4.63 17.03 -10.07
CA ASP A 18 4.54 18.36 -10.71
C ASP A 18 3.48 19.29 -10.07
N ILE A 19 2.46 18.76 -9.39
CA ILE A 19 1.27 19.55 -8.99
C ILE A 19 0.86 19.27 -7.53
N ALA A 20 1.82 19.16 -6.61
CA ALA A 20 1.51 18.90 -5.19
C ALA A 20 0.78 20.06 -4.45
N ARG A 21 0.35 21.15 -5.12
CA ARG A 21 -0.30 22.30 -4.46
C ARG A 21 -1.61 22.82 -5.05
N ARG A 22 -2.20 22.24 -6.11
CA ARG A 22 -3.34 22.92 -6.76
C ARG A 22 -4.59 22.12 -7.11
N VAL A 23 -4.61 20.81 -6.90
CA VAL A 23 -5.83 19.99 -7.13
C VAL A 23 -6.02 18.94 -6.04
N PHE A 24 -5.56 19.20 -4.82
CA PHE A 24 -6.01 18.42 -3.67
C PHE A 24 -7.36 19.00 -3.24
N SER A 25 -8.42 18.51 -3.88
CA SER A 25 -9.72 18.48 -3.20
C SER A 25 -9.52 17.62 -1.95
N PRO A 26 -9.74 18.12 -0.72
CA PRO A 26 -9.56 17.37 0.52
C PRO A 26 -10.51 16.16 0.68
N HIS A 27 -11.23 15.80 -0.39
CA HIS A 27 -12.32 14.83 -0.45
C HIS A 27 -12.08 13.68 -1.44
N ALA A 28 -10.89 13.55 -2.03
CA ALA A 28 -10.47 12.29 -2.63
C ALA A 28 -9.88 11.43 -1.52
N TYR A 29 -10.46 10.25 -1.27
CA TYR A 29 -10.17 9.35 -0.14
C TYR A 29 -8.71 9.40 0.34
N PRO A 30 -8.45 9.71 1.62
CA PRO A 30 -7.09 9.74 2.12
C PRO A 30 -6.50 8.34 2.06
N CYS A 31 -5.57 8.11 1.13
CA CYS A 31 -4.78 6.89 1.10
C CYS A 31 -3.77 6.92 2.26
N ASN A 32 -4.11 6.31 3.40
CA ASN A 32 -3.21 6.33 4.56
C ASN A 32 -1.87 5.62 4.26
N LEU A 33 -1.90 4.50 3.53
CA LEU A 33 -0.68 3.82 3.08
C LEU A 33 0.25 4.77 2.32
N CYS A 34 -0.29 5.60 1.43
CA CYS A 34 0.47 6.61 0.70
C CYS A 34 1.13 7.62 1.64
N GLY A 35 0.38 8.16 2.61
CA GLY A 35 0.90 9.11 3.60
C GLY A 35 1.97 8.52 4.52
N LEU A 36 1.86 7.22 4.83
CA LEU A 36 2.82 6.48 5.62
C LEU A 36 4.12 6.20 4.84
N THR A 37 4.04 5.86 3.56
CA THR A 37 5.19 5.38 2.77
C THR A 37 5.85 6.44 1.90
N TYR A 38 5.16 7.55 1.58
CA TYR A 38 5.69 8.66 0.77
C TYR A 38 5.85 9.96 1.56
N SER A 39 6.69 10.83 1.00
CA SER A 39 6.88 12.23 1.35
C SER A 39 6.81 13.07 0.07
N ILE A 40 6.89 14.40 0.18
CA ILE A 40 6.96 15.28 -0.99
C ILE A 40 8.18 15.02 -1.90
N PHE A 41 9.19 14.31 -1.40
CA PHE A 41 10.39 13.93 -2.15
C PHE A 41 10.34 12.50 -2.71
N GLY A 42 9.18 11.84 -2.62
CA GLY A 42 9.01 10.44 -3.03
C GLY A 42 8.96 9.47 -1.85
N MET A 43 9.17 8.19 -2.15
CA MET A 43 9.09 7.10 -1.17
C MET A 43 10.10 7.32 -0.04
N ARG A 44 9.65 7.18 1.20
CA ARG A 44 10.50 7.39 2.38
C ARG A 44 11.62 6.36 2.38
N ARG A 45 12.86 6.83 2.53
CA ARG A 45 14.05 5.97 2.63
C ARG A 45 13.88 4.89 3.70
N GLU A 46 13.29 5.25 4.83
CA GLU A 46 13.03 4.35 5.95
C GLU A 46 12.07 3.19 5.60
N TRP A 47 11.12 3.43 4.68
CA TRP A 47 10.22 2.42 4.15
C TRP A 47 10.96 1.51 3.16
N THR A 48 11.72 2.09 2.23
CA THR A 48 12.53 1.32 1.27
C THR A 48 13.53 0.40 1.98
N GLN A 49 14.21 0.89 3.03
CA GLN A 49 15.14 0.06 3.80
C GLN A 49 14.44 -1.11 4.50
N PHE A 50 13.21 -0.90 4.98
CA PHE A 50 12.42 -1.97 5.58
C PHE A 50 12.00 -3.01 4.54
N LEU A 51 11.55 -2.59 3.36
CA LEU A 51 11.18 -3.53 2.29
C LEU A 51 12.33 -4.46 1.90
N LEU A 52 13.58 -3.95 1.89
CA LEU A 52 14.78 -4.76 1.65
C LEU A 52 15.03 -5.86 2.69
N THR A 53 14.42 -5.75 3.87
CA THR A 53 14.50 -6.79 4.92
C THR A 53 13.45 -7.89 4.74
N LEU A 54 12.45 -7.68 3.89
CA LEU A 54 11.43 -8.68 3.62
C LEU A 54 12.03 -9.78 2.72
N TYR A 55 12.04 -11.02 3.21
CA TYR A 55 12.47 -12.18 2.41
C TYR A 55 11.48 -12.55 1.30
N SER A 56 10.25 -12.03 1.34
CA SER A 56 9.19 -12.29 0.37
C SER A 56 9.27 -11.31 -0.80
N PRO A 57 9.07 -11.76 -2.06
CA PRO A 57 8.91 -10.83 -3.18
C PRO A 57 7.70 -9.93 -2.93
N TYR A 58 7.79 -8.69 -3.40
CA TYR A 58 6.73 -7.71 -3.27
C TYR A 58 6.56 -6.85 -4.51
N GLU A 59 5.35 -6.34 -4.71
CA GLU A 59 5.02 -5.36 -5.74
C GLU A 59 4.10 -4.27 -5.18
N PHE A 60 4.02 -3.15 -5.90
CA PHE A 60 3.17 -2.02 -5.59
C PHE A 60 2.22 -1.78 -6.76
N LEU A 61 0.94 -1.58 -6.45
CA LEU A 61 -0.10 -1.24 -7.42
C LEU A 61 -0.93 -0.08 -6.90
N HIS A 62 -1.40 0.74 -7.84
CA HIS A 62 -2.51 1.65 -7.64
C HIS A 62 -3.84 0.90 -7.77
N ARG A 63 -4.94 1.53 -7.37
CA ARG A 63 -6.27 0.93 -7.41
C ARG A 63 -6.64 0.46 -8.82
N ASP A 64 -6.47 1.34 -9.80
CA ASP A 64 -6.72 1.06 -11.22
C ASP A 64 -5.85 -0.08 -11.75
N GLU A 65 -4.56 -0.09 -11.42
CA GLU A 65 -3.64 -1.17 -11.81
C GLU A 65 -3.99 -2.52 -11.15
N PHE A 66 -4.50 -2.47 -9.90
CA PHE A 66 -4.96 -3.66 -9.18
C PHE A 66 -6.24 -4.23 -9.80
N GLU A 67 -7.22 -3.37 -10.09
CA GLU A 67 -8.46 -3.73 -10.78
C GLU A 67 -8.15 -4.33 -12.16
N GLU A 68 -7.29 -3.68 -12.95
CA GLU A 68 -6.88 -4.18 -14.27
C GLU A 68 -6.17 -5.54 -14.20
N ARG A 69 -5.24 -5.71 -13.24
CA ARG A 69 -4.42 -6.91 -13.14
C ARG A 69 -5.15 -8.10 -12.56
N TYR A 70 -5.95 -7.89 -11.52
CA TYR A 70 -6.54 -8.98 -10.74
C TYR A 70 -8.06 -9.11 -10.97
N GLY A 71 -8.70 -8.16 -11.65
CA GLY A 71 -10.15 -8.18 -11.90
C GLY A 71 -10.99 -8.07 -10.62
N ILE A 72 -10.41 -7.52 -9.54
CA ILE A 72 -11.07 -7.35 -8.24
C ILE A 72 -11.43 -5.87 -8.08
N GLU A 73 -12.73 -5.59 -8.11
CA GLU A 73 -13.29 -4.26 -7.91
C GLU A 73 -13.99 -4.14 -6.55
N GLY A 74 -14.04 -2.94 -5.99
CA GLY A 74 -14.82 -2.65 -4.78
C GLY A 74 -14.23 -3.16 -3.47
N GLU A 75 -13.04 -3.77 -3.50
CA GLU A 75 -12.31 -4.14 -2.29
C GLU A 75 -11.91 -2.87 -1.50
N PRO A 76 -12.08 -2.83 -0.16
CA PRO A 76 -11.64 -1.70 0.63
C PRO A 76 -10.13 -1.49 0.54
N LEU A 77 -9.72 -0.33 0.02
CA LEU A 77 -8.33 0.08 -0.14
C LEU A 77 -8.00 1.29 0.75
N PRO A 78 -6.73 1.47 1.17
CA PRO A 78 -5.54 0.70 0.79
C PRO A 78 -5.49 -0.67 1.47
N ALA A 79 -4.81 -1.65 0.88
CA ALA A 79 -4.66 -2.98 1.48
C ALA A 79 -3.35 -3.64 1.07
N ILE A 80 -2.93 -4.65 1.84
CA ILE A 80 -1.81 -5.53 1.48
C ILE A 80 -2.37 -6.92 1.29
N PHE A 81 -2.09 -7.52 0.14
CA PHE A 81 -2.53 -8.88 -0.20
C PHE A 81 -1.35 -9.84 -0.18
N VAL A 82 -1.66 -11.12 0.01
CA VAL A 82 -0.73 -12.22 -0.26
C VAL A 82 -1.21 -12.92 -1.53
N ASN A 83 -0.31 -13.01 -2.50
CA ASN A 83 -0.44 -13.86 -3.68
C ASN A 83 0.45 -15.10 -3.50
N ASP A 84 -0.16 -16.27 -3.36
CA ASP A 84 0.55 -17.55 -3.22
C ASP A 84 0.83 -18.26 -4.56
N GLY A 85 0.40 -17.67 -5.68
CA GLY A 85 0.51 -18.21 -7.03
C GLY A 85 -0.81 -18.78 -7.57
N GLU A 86 -1.75 -19.14 -6.70
CA GLU A 86 -3.07 -19.64 -7.06
C GLU A 86 -4.17 -18.66 -6.69
N LYS A 87 -4.01 -17.96 -5.56
CA LYS A 87 -5.00 -17.07 -4.98
C LYS A 87 -4.37 -15.77 -4.49
N LEU A 88 -5.11 -14.70 -4.73
CA LEU A 88 -4.92 -13.42 -4.05
C LEU A 88 -5.85 -13.35 -2.85
N SER A 89 -5.29 -13.10 -1.67
CA SER A 89 -6.06 -12.96 -0.43
C SER A 89 -5.66 -11.69 0.31
N VAL A 90 -6.65 -11.00 0.88
CA VAL A 90 -6.41 -9.84 1.73
C VAL A 90 -5.62 -10.30 2.95
N TRP A 91 -4.45 -9.71 3.15
CA TRP A 91 -3.61 -10.01 4.30
C TRP A 91 -3.79 -8.91 5.35
N ILE A 92 -3.47 -7.66 5.02
CA ILE A 92 -3.73 -6.51 5.89
C ILE A 92 -4.80 -5.63 5.26
N THR A 93 -5.88 -5.42 5.99
CA THR A 93 -7.07 -4.69 5.52
C THR A 93 -6.88 -3.16 5.57
N ALA A 94 -7.75 -2.43 4.87
CA ALA A 94 -7.79 -0.96 4.94
C ALA A 94 -7.96 -0.44 6.37
N SER A 95 -8.88 -1.01 7.15
CA SER A 95 -9.10 -0.56 8.52
C SER A 95 -7.88 -0.77 9.43
N GLU A 96 -7.11 -1.83 9.20
CA GLU A 96 -5.86 -2.06 9.94
C GLU A 96 -4.76 -1.05 9.55
N ILE A 97 -4.63 -0.76 8.25
CA ILE A 97 -3.70 0.27 7.77
C ILE A 97 -4.11 1.65 8.29
N ASP A 98 -5.39 1.99 8.25
CA ASP A 98 -5.92 3.28 8.73
C ASP A 98 -5.76 3.46 10.24
N SER A 99 -5.64 2.35 10.98
CA SER A 99 -5.32 2.35 12.41
C SER A 99 -3.84 2.63 12.69
N CYS A 100 -2.95 2.54 11.69
CA CYS A 100 -1.54 2.86 11.83
C CYS A 100 -1.31 4.37 11.87
N LYS A 101 -0.79 4.88 12.99
CA LYS A 101 -0.54 6.33 13.17
C LYS A 101 0.76 6.80 12.53
N ASN A 102 1.68 5.87 12.28
CA ASN A 102 3.00 6.15 11.74
C ASN A 102 3.57 4.91 11.05
N LEU A 103 4.68 5.12 10.35
CA LEU A 103 5.35 4.08 9.58
C LEU A 103 5.81 2.89 10.45
N ASP A 104 6.22 3.14 11.69
CA ASP A 104 6.61 2.08 12.63
C ASP A 104 5.46 1.14 12.99
N ASN A 105 4.23 1.64 13.11
CA ASN A 105 3.05 0.80 13.34
C ASN A 105 2.83 -0.17 12.18
N LEU A 106 2.92 0.33 10.95
CA LEU A 106 2.77 -0.48 9.74
C LEU A 106 3.86 -1.55 9.64
N LYS A 107 5.13 -1.15 9.83
CA LYS A 107 6.27 -2.09 9.81
C LYS A 107 6.13 -3.19 10.83
N ARG A 108 5.77 -2.84 12.07
CA ARG A 108 5.55 -3.81 13.15
C ARG A 108 4.45 -4.80 12.77
N MET A 109 3.31 -4.31 12.28
CA MET A 109 2.21 -5.17 11.85
C MET A 109 2.62 -6.16 10.76
N ILE A 110 3.40 -5.72 9.77
CA ILE A 110 3.94 -6.58 8.70
C ILE A 110 4.88 -7.64 9.29
N MET A 111 5.80 -7.25 10.19
CA MET A 111 6.75 -8.19 10.81
C MET A 111 6.07 -9.21 11.71
N ASP A 112 5.09 -8.78 12.51
CA ASP A 112 4.36 -9.66 13.43
C ASP A 112 3.61 -10.73 12.62
N ARG A 113 2.94 -10.34 11.54
CA ARG A 113 2.22 -11.29 10.67
C ARG A 113 3.13 -12.20 9.85
N LEU A 114 4.34 -11.76 9.48
CA LEU A 114 5.34 -12.63 8.82
C LEU A 114 5.97 -13.64 9.78
N SER A 115 5.97 -13.34 11.08
CA SER A 115 6.52 -14.21 12.11
C SER A 115 5.54 -15.30 12.58
N ILE A 116 4.27 -15.19 12.19
CA ILE A 116 3.21 -16.16 12.50
C ILE A 116 3.00 -17.01 11.23
N PRO A 117 3.23 -18.34 11.26
CA PRO A 117 2.87 -19.21 10.14
C PRO A 117 1.38 -19.09 9.85
N ALA A 118 0.99 -19.00 8.58
CA ALA A 118 -0.40 -19.16 8.20
C ALA A 118 -0.83 -20.60 8.52
N ASP A 119 -1.81 -20.76 9.41
CA ASP A 119 -2.43 -22.04 9.76
C ASP A 119 -3.22 -22.64 8.57
#